data_AF-A0A1T2XC52-F1
#
_entry.id   AF-A0A1T2XC52-F1
#
_cell.length_a   1.000
_cell.length_b   1.000
_cell.length_c   1.000
_cell.angle_alpha   90.00
_cell.angle_beta   90.00
_cell.angle_gamma   90.00
#
_symmetry.space_group_name_H-M   'P 1'
#
loop_
_entity.id
_entity.type
_entity.pdbx_description
1 polymer ?
#
loop_
_entity_poly.entity_id
_entity_poly.type
_entity_poly.pdbx_seq_one_letter_code
_entity_poly.pdbx_strand_id
1 'polypeptide(L)'
;MTLEETLDQTLNIGSEIRLAEGITKRIQIGSIGLIRKVRSIMKGNEYKFSFSIGRGKWEATENRKEIDFDAVEEAYKEAFNLVLVEGLTDEEYEQVDEQGIKELDELLERFL
;
A
#
# COMPACT_ATOMS: atom_id res chain seq x y z
N MET A 1 14.52 -11.00 22.05
CA MET A 1 14.21 -9.61 21.71
C MET A 1 14.82 -8.72 22.78
N THR A 2 15.70 -7.80 22.37
CA THR A 2 16.34 -6.83 23.26
C THR A 2 15.55 -5.52 23.29
N LEU A 3 15.69 -4.76 24.37
CA LEU A 3 14.99 -3.48 24.58
C LEU A 3 15.29 -2.44 23.49
N GLU A 4 16.45 -2.55 22.83
CA GLU A 4 16.88 -1.72 21.71
C GLU A 4 16.04 -1.96 20.44
N GLU A 5 15.69 -3.22 20.12
CA GLU A 5 14.82 -3.55 18.97
C GLU A 5 13.42 -2.96 19.14
N THR A 6 12.92 -2.90 20.39
CA THR A 6 11.61 -2.35 20.72
C THR A 6 11.58 -0.82 20.64
N LEU A 7 12.68 -0.15 21.00
CA LEU A 7 12.81 1.32 20.98
C LEU A 7 12.96 1.88 19.56
N ASP A 8 13.65 1.15 18.68
CA ASP A 8 13.82 1.51 17.27
C ASP A 8 12.49 1.39 16.49
N GLN A 9 11.61 0.47 16.92
CA GLN A 9 10.27 0.34 16.34
C GLN A 9 9.36 1.52 16.68
N THR A 10 9.42 2.08 17.90
CA THR A 10 8.57 3.23 18.28
C THR A 10 8.94 4.53 17.57
N LEU A 11 10.20 4.72 17.19
CA LEU A 11 10.68 5.92 16.48
C LEU A 11 10.30 5.93 14.99
N ASN A 12 10.01 4.76 14.41
CA ASN A 12 9.67 4.57 13.01
C ASN A 12 8.16 4.36 12.78
N ILE A 13 7.32 4.82 13.72
CA ILE A 13 5.86 4.75 13.60
C ILE A 13 5.30 6.16 13.49
N GLY A 14 4.51 6.38 12.44
CA GLY A 14 3.90 7.66 12.08
C GLY A 14 2.43 7.74 12.41
N SER A 15 1.73 8.56 11.64
CA SER A 15 0.30 8.83 11.83
C SER A 15 -0.55 7.57 11.65
N GLU A 16 -1.70 7.57 12.30
CA GLU A 16 -2.75 6.57 12.11
C GLU A 16 -3.62 6.95 10.89
N ILE A 17 -4.06 5.94 10.14
CA ILE A 17 -5.08 6.06 9.10
C ILE A 17 -6.24 5.13 9.41
N ARG A 18 -7.45 5.58 9.12
CA ARG A 18 -8.66 4.78 9.24
C ARG A 18 -8.97 4.13 7.89
N LEU A 19 -9.14 2.83 7.87
CA LEU A 19 -9.46 2.06 6.65
C LEU A 19 -10.92 1.63 6.58
N ALA A 20 -11.56 1.42 7.73
CA ALA A 20 -12.98 1.11 7.85
C ALA A 20 -13.49 1.49 9.24
N GLU A 21 -14.77 1.21 9.54
CA GLU A 21 -15.24 1.20 10.92
C GLU A 21 -14.51 0.11 11.73
N GLY A 22 -13.85 0.49 12.83
CA GLY A 22 -13.10 -0.45 13.67
C GLY A 22 -11.72 -0.86 13.13
N ILE A 23 -11.35 -0.47 11.90
CA ILE A 23 -10.05 -0.78 11.29
C ILE A 23 -9.22 0.50 11.17
N THR A 24 -8.20 0.61 12.02
CA THR A 24 -7.21 1.69 12.02
C THR A 24 -5.82 1.08 11.95
N LYS A 25 -4.97 1.62 11.07
CA LYS A 25 -3.59 1.18 10.91
C LYS A 25 -2.62 2.31 11.20
N ARG A 26 -1.48 1.96 11.77
CA ARG A 26 -0.36 2.89 11.94
C ARG A 26 0.56 2.80 10.74
N ILE A 27 1.06 3.94 10.28
CA ILE A 27 2.03 3.98 9.18
C ILE A 27 3.43 3.74 9.75
N GLN A 28 4.23 2.91 9.10
CA GLN A 28 5.65 2.79 9.34
C GLN A 28 6.39 3.94 8.63
N ILE A 29 6.99 4.84 9.41
CA ILE A 29 7.91 5.87 8.90
C ILE A 29 9.17 5.14 8.46
N GLY A 30 9.32 5.02 7.14
CA GLY A 30 10.37 4.21 6.56
C GLY A 30 11.78 4.74 6.76
N SER A 31 12.71 3.82 6.93
CA SER A 31 14.12 4.09 6.59
C SER A 31 14.26 4.35 5.09
N ILE A 32 15.39 4.94 4.65
CA ILE A 32 15.70 5.10 3.22
C ILE A 32 15.60 3.78 2.45
N GLY A 33 15.90 2.65 3.11
CA GLY A 33 15.76 1.31 2.53
C GLY A 33 14.30 0.96 2.21
N LEU A 34 13.37 1.27 3.11
CA LEU A 34 11.94 1.05 2.90
C LEU A 34 11.42 1.84 1.70
N ILE A 35 11.76 3.14 1.64
CA ILE A 35 11.36 4.03 0.54
C ILE A 35 11.85 3.47 -0.80
N ARG A 36 13.11 3.03 -0.87
CA ARG A 36 13.66 2.41 -2.11
C ARG A 36 12.93 1.12 -2.49
N LYS A 37 12.57 0.28 -1.51
CA LYS A 37 11.83 -0.96 -1.76
C LYS A 37 10.43 -0.67 -2.31
N VAL A 38 9.70 0.26 -1.69
CA VAL A 38 8.38 0.71 -2.17
C VAL A 38 8.48 1.26 -3.60
N ARG A 39 9.44 2.14 -3.88
CA ARG A 39 9.67 2.67 -5.24
C ARG A 39 10.01 1.58 -6.26
N SER A 40 10.70 0.52 -5.84
CA SER A 40 11.02 -0.60 -6.72
C SER A 40 9.80 -1.44 -7.05
N ILE A 41 8.93 -1.71 -6.08
CA ILE A 41 7.67 -2.45 -6.26
C ILE A 41 6.73 -1.68 -7.16
N MET A 42 6.61 -0.37 -6.93
CA MET A 42 5.71 0.50 -7.68
C MET A 42 6.27 0.96 -9.03
N LYS A 43 7.46 0.50 -9.42
CA LYS A 43 8.13 0.98 -10.63
C LYS A 43 7.35 0.56 -11.87
N GLY A 44 6.89 1.55 -12.64
CA GLY A 44 6.12 1.31 -13.87
C GLY A 44 4.62 1.15 -13.64
N ASN A 45 4.14 1.28 -12.41
CA ASN A 45 2.71 1.38 -12.13
C ASN A 45 2.26 2.81 -12.43
N GLU A 46 1.40 2.95 -13.44
CA GLU A 46 0.88 4.26 -13.90
C GLU A 46 -0.50 4.58 -13.34
N TYR A 47 -1.17 3.60 -12.73
CA TYR A 47 -2.53 3.70 -12.24
C TYR A 47 -2.58 3.70 -10.72
N LYS A 48 -3.48 4.52 -10.15
CA LYS A 48 -3.76 4.55 -8.71
C LYS A 48 -4.37 3.23 -8.22
N PHE A 49 -4.27 2.98 -6.92
CA PHE A 49 -4.83 1.78 -6.31
C PHE A 49 -6.36 1.76 -6.45
N SER A 50 -7.03 2.88 -6.14
CA SER A 50 -8.48 3.05 -6.31
C SER A 50 -8.98 2.78 -7.73
N PHE A 51 -8.13 2.99 -8.73
CA PHE A 51 -8.46 2.72 -10.12
C PHE A 51 -8.23 1.25 -10.51
N SER A 52 -7.29 0.58 -9.86
CA SER A 52 -6.82 -0.76 -10.23
C SER A 52 -7.61 -1.87 -9.54
N ILE A 53 -8.12 -1.61 -8.34
CA ILE A 53 -8.83 -2.58 -7.51
C ILE A 53 -9.98 -3.30 -8.24
N GLY A 54 -9.95 -4.64 -8.22
CA GLY A 54 -11.02 -5.52 -8.70
C GLY A 54 -11.27 -5.49 -10.22
N ARG A 55 -10.35 -4.89 -11.00
CA ARG A 55 -10.60 -4.58 -12.41
C ARG A 55 -10.18 -5.68 -13.39
N GLY A 56 -9.36 -6.63 -12.96
CA GLY A 56 -8.91 -7.73 -13.81
C GLY A 56 -7.90 -7.29 -14.88
N LYS A 57 -7.93 -7.96 -16.04
CA LYS A 57 -7.03 -7.65 -17.16
C LYS A 57 -7.70 -6.79 -18.21
N TRP A 58 -6.96 -5.80 -18.69
CA TRP A 58 -7.30 -5.04 -19.88
C TRP A 58 -6.47 -5.53 -21.05
N GLU A 59 -7.15 -6.14 -22.02
CA GLU A 59 -6.51 -6.58 -23.26
C GLU A 59 -5.86 -5.41 -24.01
N ALA A 60 -4.82 -5.73 -24.76
CA ALA A 60 -4.18 -4.79 -25.65
C ALA A 60 -5.16 -4.33 -26.75
N THR A 61 -5.12 -3.03 -27.06
CA THR A 61 -5.78 -2.46 -28.23
C THR A 61 -4.72 -1.84 -29.13
N GLU A 62 -5.08 -1.39 -30.34
CA GLU A 62 -4.14 -0.69 -31.24
C GLU A 62 -3.48 0.53 -30.59
N ASN A 63 -4.12 1.15 -29.59
CA ASN A 63 -3.67 2.38 -28.93
C ASN A 63 -3.24 2.18 -27.47
N ARG A 64 -3.32 0.96 -26.92
CA ARG A 64 -3.03 0.68 -25.51
C ARG A 64 -2.41 -0.69 -25.35
N LYS A 65 -1.32 -0.77 -24.60
CA LYS A 65 -0.74 -2.06 -24.20
C LYS A 65 -1.71 -2.82 -23.29
N GLU A 66 -1.50 -4.13 -23.20
CA GLU A 66 -2.15 -4.94 -22.18
C GLU A 66 -1.78 -4.41 -20.80
N ILE A 67 -2.77 -4.34 -19.91
CA ILE A 67 -2.58 -3.95 -18.51
C ILE A 67 -3.18 -5.06 -17.64
N ASP A 68 -2.34 -5.58 -16.75
CA ASP A 68 -2.73 -6.57 -15.75
C ASP A 68 -3.02 -5.83 -14.43
N PHE A 69 -4.27 -5.43 -14.19
CA PHE A 69 -4.59 -4.72 -12.94
C PHE A 69 -4.49 -5.63 -11.73
N ASP A 70 -4.63 -6.95 -11.88
CA ASP A 70 -4.41 -7.88 -10.77
C ASP A 70 -2.96 -7.79 -10.30
N ALA A 71 -2.01 -7.76 -11.24
CA ALA A 71 -0.60 -7.55 -10.89
C ALA A 71 -0.32 -6.16 -10.27
N VAL A 72 -1.01 -5.12 -10.74
CA VAL A 72 -0.91 -3.78 -10.16
C VAL A 72 -1.47 -3.74 -8.74
N GLU A 73 -2.64 -4.33 -8.52
CA GLU A 73 -3.28 -4.43 -7.20
C GLU A 73 -2.42 -5.22 -6.21
N GLU A 74 -1.83 -6.34 -6.64
CA GLU A 74 -0.91 -7.12 -5.81
C GLU A 74 0.36 -6.33 -5.45
N ALA A 75 0.91 -5.54 -6.38
CA ALA A 75 2.02 -4.65 -6.07
C ALA A 75 1.64 -3.59 -5.03
N TYR A 76 0.42 -3.06 -5.09
CA TYR A 76 -0.11 -2.15 -4.07
C TYR A 76 -0.25 -2.83 -2.71
N LYS A 77 -0.83 -4.04 -2.65
CA LYS A 77 -0.95 -4.83 -1.41
C LYS A 77 0.43 -5.10 -0.80
N GLU A 78 1.41 -5.50 -1.62
CA GLU A 78 2.79 -5.69 -1.15
C GLU A 78 3.37 -4.39 -0.58
N ALA A 79 3.17 -3.25 -1.26
CA ALA A 79 3.63 -1.96 -0.77
C ALA A 79 2.95 -1.57 0.55
N PHE A 80 1.63 -1.75 0.69
CA PHE A 80 0.91 -1.49 1.94
C PHE A 80 1.40 -2.36 3.09
N ASN A 81 1.68 -3.63 2.85
CA ASN A 81 2.26 -4.54 3.84
C ASN A 81 3.63 -4.12 4.35
N LEU A 82 4.35 -3.30 3.59
CA LEU A 82 5.64 -2.74 4.00
C LEU A 82 5.50 -1.44 4.79
N VAL A 83 4.46 -0.65 4.53
CA VAL A 83 4.31 0.70 5.12
C VAL A 83 3.25 0.78 6.20
N LEU A 84 2.47 -0.26 6.43
CA LEU A 84 1.54 -0.36 7.54
C LEU A 84 2.12 -1.26 8.63
N VAL A 85 2.04 -0.81 9.87
CA VAL A 85 2.37 -1.64 11.03
C VAL A 85 1.46 -2.85 11.01
N GLU A 86 2.05 -4.05 11.10
CA GLU A 86 1.38 -5.36 10.98
C GLU A 86 0.76 -5.65 9.59
N GLY A 87 0.97 -4.76 8.62
CA GLY A 87 0.42 -4.90 7.27
C GLY A 87 -1.10 -4.73 7.20
N LEU A 88 -1.65 -5.10 6.04
CA LEU A 88 -3.09 -5.14 5.76
C LEU A 88 -3.45 -6.58 5.39
N THR A 89 -4.19 -7.24 6.28
CA THR A 89 -4.63 -8.62 6.04
C THR A 89 -5.72 -8.68 4.96
N ASP A 90 -5.91 -9.85 4.34
CA ASP A 90 -6.95 -10.04 3.31
C ASP A 90 -8.35 -9.74 3.88
N GLU A 91 -8.63 -10.15 5.11
CA GLU A 91 -9.91 -9.89 5.79
C GLU A 91 -10.14 -8.38 6.01
N GLU A 92 -9.10 -7.64 6.40
CA GLU A 92 -9.20 -6.19 6.56
C GLU A 92 -9.31 -5.48 5.22
N TYR A 93 -8.61 -5.98 4.21
CA TYR A 93 -8.62 -5.47 2.85
C TYR A 93 -10.03 -5.50 2.24
N GLU A 94 -10.75 -6.62 2.41
CA GLU A 94 -12.12 -6.77 1.92
C GLU A 94 -13.12 -5.83 2.61
N GLN A 95 -12.78 -5.31 3.79
CA GLN A 95 -13.61 -4.42 4.59
C GLN A 95 -13.30 -2.93 4.37
N VAL A 96 -12.26 -2.60 3.61
CA VAL A 96 -11.86 -1.20 3.38
C VAL A 96 -13.01 -0.42 2.73
N ASP A 97 -13.39 0.69 3.37
CA ASP A 97 -14.45 1.56 2.86
C ASP A 97 -13.91 2.61 1.87
N GLU A 98 -14.80 3.40 1.27
CA GLU A 98 -14.41 4.41 0.28
C GLU A 98 -13.38 5.43 0.83
N GLN A 99 -13.50 5.79 2.11
CA GLN A 99 -12.54 6.68 2.76
C GLN A 99 -11.20 5.96 2.94
N GLY A 100 -11.21 4.69 3.36
CA GLY A 100 -10.01 3.87 3.47
C GLY A 100 -9.26 3.70 2.15
N ILE A 101 -9.98 3.48 1.04
CA ILE A 101 -9.37 3.42 -0.30
C ILE A 101 -8.64 4.74 -0.63
N LYS A 102 -9.25 5.87 -0.28
CA LYS A 102 -8.63 7.19 -0.49
C LYS A 102 -7.38 7.39 0.36
N GLU A 103 -7.41 7.00 1.64
CA GLU A 103 -6.23 7.04 2.52
C GLU A 103 -5.10 6.18 1.95
N LEU A 104 -5.41 4.99 1.42
CA LEU A 104 -4.43 4.10 0.80
C LEU A 104 -3.83 4.69 -0.49
N ASP A 105 -4.63 5.34 -1.33
CA ASP A 105 -4.16 6.06 -2.52
C ASP A 105 -3.16 7.17 -2.14
N GLU A 106 -3.48 7.96 -1.12
CA GLU A 106 -2.64 9.08 -0.66
C GLU A 106 -1.41 8.61 0.14
N LEU A 107 -1.48 7.43 0.76
CA LEU A 107 -0.41 6.89 1.60
C LEU A 107 0.89 6.72 0.82
N LEU A 108 0.84 6.05 -0.34
CA LEU A 108 2.05 5.72 -1.10
C LEU A 108 2.62 6.93 -1.84
N GLU A 109 1.84 7.99 -2.09
CA GLU A 109 2.36 9.27 -2.60
C GLU A 109 3.43 9.87 -1.65
N ARG A 110 3.42 9.52 -0.35
CA ARG A 110 4.43 9.95 0.62
C ARG A 110 5.78 9.26 0.43
N PHE A 111 5.82 8.14 -0.31
CA PHE A 111 7.00 7.29 -0.50
C PHE A 111 7.54 7.33 -1.94
N LEU A 112 6.71 7.72 -2.93
CA LEU A 112 7.07 7.82 -4.34
C LEU A 112 7.69 9.19 -4.63
#